data_AF-A0A2N3AI77-F1
#
_entry.id   AF-A0A2N3AI77-F1
#
_cell.length_a   1.000
_cell.length_b   1.000
_cell.length_c   1.000
_cell.angle_alpha   90.00
_cell.angle_beta   90.00
_cell.angle_gamma   90.00
#
_symmetry.space_group_name_H-M   'P 1'
#
loop_
_entity.id
_entity.type
_entity.pdbx_description
1 polymer ?
#
loop_
_entity_poly.entity_id
_entity_poly.type
_entity_poly.pdbx_seq_one_letter_code
_entity_poly.pdbx_strand_id
1 'polypeptide(L)'
;VGHETDFTISDFVADLRSPTPSAAAEMTIPDKNNLINNLSLLKSKMIRAVKRNLELKTENLNSASRSLKYQGPENRINQYYQYIDEFSARLNLRIKHQVELYEERIKKDSQRLDSLSPWAIIERGYSICRKIPGKEIIKRLEQIEVGAKIEVIISDGKILSKVEKKEAVSN
;
A
#
# COMPACT_ATOMS: atom_id res chain seq x y z
N VAL A 1 -109.24 25.21 31.56
CA VAL A 1 -109.14 24.11 30.57
C VAL A 1 -107.81 24.28 29.87
N GLY A 2 -106.76 23.72 30.47
CA GLY A 2 -105.37 23.85 30.01
C GLY A 2 -104.97 22.61 29.22
N HIS A 3 -104.13 22.82 28.22
CA HIS A 3 -103.55 21.78 27.37
C HIS A 3 -102.40 21.12 28.15
N GLU A 4 -102.68 20.06 28.91
CA GLU A 4 -101.62 19.18 29.40
C GLU A 4 -101.07 18.38 28.20
N THR A 5 -99.75 18.37 28.06
CA THR A 5 -99.06 17.62 27.01
C THR A 5 -98.79 16.20 27.50
N ASP A 6 -99.21 15.19 26.72
CA ASP A 6 -98.95 13.79 27.03
C ASP A 6 -97.45 13.45 26.94
N PHE A 7 -96.92 12.76 27.94
CA PHE A 7 -95.55 12.25 27.99
C PHE A 7 -95.55 10.72 28.01
N THR A 8 -94.58 10.10 27.32
CA THR A 8 -94.43 8.64 27.32
C THR A 8 -93.27 8.21 28.21
N ILE A 9 -93.28 6.97 28.73
CA ILE A 9 -92.17 6.43 29.52
C ILE A 9 -90.85 6.49 28.73
N SER A 10 -90.91 6.34 27.40
CA SER A 10 -89.76 6.48 26.51
C SER A 10 -89.09 7.86 26.57
N ASP A 11 -89.84 8.94 26.83
CA ASP A 11 -89.27 10.29 26.99
C ASP A 11 -88.37 10.40 28.24
N PHE A 12 -88.61 9.58 29.26
CA PHE A 12 -87.85 9.59 30.52
C PHE A 12 -86.65 8.63 30.52
N VAL A 13 -86.60 7.70 29.57
CA VAL A 13 -85.50 6.72 29.44
C VAL A 13 -84.49 7.14 28.36
N ALA A 14 -84.80 8.15 27.53
CA ALA A 14 -83.91 8.64 26.48
C ALA A 14 -82.79 9.55 27.02
N ASP A 15 -81.55 9.35 26.55
CA ASP A 15 -80.39 10.20 26.88
C ASP A 15 -80.55 11.66 26.43
N LEU A 16 -81.31 11.88 25.35
CA LEU A 16 -81.63 13.20 24.83
C LEU A 16 -83.04 13.20 24.23
N ARG A 17 -83.89 14.12 24.71
CA ARG A 17 -85.25 14.32 24.18
C ARG A 17 -85.23 15.36 23.07
N SER A 18 -85.87 15.05 21.94
CA SER A 18 -86.07 16.00 20.84
C SER A 18 -87.56 16.30 20.63
N PRO A 19 -87.97 17.57 20.47
CA PRO A 19 -89.37 17.97 20.42
C PRO A 19 -90.10 17.62 19.12
N THR A 20 -89.36 17.32 18.03
CA THR A 20 -89.96 16.87 16.76
C THR A 20 -89.07 15.83 16.08
N PRO A 21 -89.63 14.93 15.24
CA PRO A 21 -88.83 13.98 14.46
C PRO A 21 -87.75 14.66 13.60
N SER A 22 -88.04 15.87 13.07
CA SER A 22 -87.07 16.64 12.29
C SER A 22 -85.91 17.17 13.14
N ALA A 23 -86.19 17.67 14.35
CA ALA A 23 -85.15 18.10 15.28
C ALA A 23 -84.28 16.92 15.76
N ALA A 24 -84.87 15.73 15.91
CA ALA A 24 -84.13 14.50 16.23
C ALA A 24 -83.18 14.11 15.08
N ALA A 25 -83.64 14.25 13.83
CA ALA A 25 -82.81 14.04 12.65
C ALA A 25 -81.68 15.07 12.56
N GLU A 26 -81.95 16.35 12.81
CA GLU A 26 -80.92 17.39 12.79
C GLU A 26 -79.85 17.21 13.88
N MET A 27 -80.24 16.77 15.09
CA MET A 27 -79.31 16.47 16.18
C MET A 27 -78.44 15.23 15.92
N THR A 28 -78.90 14.30 15.10
CA THR A 28 -78.19 13.05 14.79
C THR A 28 -77.36 13.12 13.51
N ILE A 29 -77.63 14.11 12.63
CA ILE A 29 -76.93 14.28 11.36
C ILE A 29 -75.74 15.24 11.54
N PRO A 30 -74.50 14.78 11.35
CA PRO A 30 -73.34 15.67 11.39
C PRO A 30 -73.40 16.70 10.26
N ASP A 31 -73.03 17.96 10.56
CA ASP A 31 -72.97 19.02 9.56
C ASP A 31 -72.04 18.62 8.40
N LYS A 32 -72.61 18.61 7.18
CA LYS A 32 -71.92 18.30 5.93
C LYS A 32 -70.63 19.10 5.76
N ASN A 33 -70.62 20.38 6.16
CA ASN A 33 -69.45 21.24 6.05
C ASN A 33 -68.32 20.77 6.97
N ASN A 34 -68.64 20.33 8.18
CA ASN A 34 -67.67 19.76 9.11
C ASN A 34 -67.06 18.46 8.55
N LEU A 35 -67.87 17.61 7.93
CA LEU A 35 -67.36 16.38 7.31
C LEU A 35 -66.42 16.66 6.14
N ILE A 36 -66.76 17.63 5.27
CA ILE A 36 -65.91 18.08 4.16
C ILE A 36 -64.59 18.67 4.67
N ASN A 37 -64.65 19.49 5.74
CA ASN A 37 -63.47 20.07 6.36
C ASN A 37 -62.56 18.99 6.97
N ASN A 38 -63.13 17.99 7.63
CA ASN A 38 -62.38 16.86 8.17
C ASN A 38 -61.71 16.04 7.07
N LEU A 39 -62.41 15.76 5.97
CA LEU A 39 -61.85 15.07 4.82
C LEU A 39 -60.69 15.86 4.18
N SER A 40 -60.84 17.18 4.03
CA SER A 40 -59.77 18.03 3.48
C SER A 40 -58.54 18.04 4.39
N LEU A 41 -58.75 18.09 5.71
CA LEU A 41 -57.68 18.04 6.69
C LEU A 41 -56.95 16.70 6.65
N LEU A 42 -57.67 15.58 6.65
CA LEU A 42 -57.10 14.24 6.55
C LEU A 42 -56.32 14.06 5.25
N LYS A 43 -56.86 14.53 4.12
CA LYS A 43 -56.15 14.53 2.83
C LYS A 43 -54.84 15.32 2.90
N SER A 44 -54.86 16.52 3.49
CA SER A 44 -53.65 17.34 3.63
C SER A 44 -52.60 16.67 4.53
N LYS A 45 -53.03 16.00 5.62
CA LYS A 45 -52.15 15.24 6.51
C LYS A 45 -51.52 14.05 5.77
N MET A 46 -52.31 13.31 5.00
CA MET A 46 -51.83 12.18 4.21
C MET A 46 -50.78 12.62 3.18
N ILE A 47 -51.07 13.67 2.41
CA ILE A 47 -50.14 14.20 1.40
C ILE A 47 -48.81 14.61 2.05
N ARG A 48 -48.85 15.31 3.18
CA ARG A 48 -47.64 15.69 3.92
C ARG A 48 -46.86 14.47 4.42
N ALA A 49 -47.55 13.45 4.94
CA ALA A 49 -46.92 12.23 5.42
C ALA A 49 -46.21 11.46 4.28
N VAL A 50 -46.88 11.33 3.13
CA VAL A 50 -46.30 10.69 1.94
C VAL A 50 -45.08 11.46 1.43
N LYS A 51 -45.20 12.79 1.32
CA LYS A 51 -44.09 13.64 0.87
C LYS A 51 -42.88 13.52 1.78
N ARG A 52 -43.08 13.58 3.11
CA ARG A 52 -42.02 13.38 4.09
C ARG A 52 -41.38 12.00 3.98
N ASN A 53 -42.18 10.95 3.76
CA ASN A 53 -41.65 9.60 3.59
C ASN A 53 -40.76 9.50 2.35
N LEU A 54 -41.20 10.06 1.22
CA LEU A 54 -40.41 10.11 -0.01
C LEU A 54 -39.11 10.89 0.17
N GLU A 55 -39.16 12.05 0.81
CA GLU A 55 -37.96 12.85 1.11
C GLU A 55 -36.94 12.03 1.92
N LEU A 56 -37.38 11.40 3.02
CA LEU A 56 -36.53 10.54 3.85
C LEU A 56 -35.96 9.35 3.08
N LYS A 57 -36.74 8.70 2.21
CA LYS A 57 -36.25 7.58 1.39
C LYS A 57 -35.24 8.05 0.35
N THR A 58 -35.44 9.23 -0.24
CA THR A 58 -34.52 9.81 -1.22
C THR A 58 -33.20 10.20 -0.55
N GLU A 59 -33.24 10.79 0.65
CA GLU A 59 -32.04 11.09 1.44
C GLU A 59 -31.26 9.82 1.81
N ASN A 60 -31.94 8.75 2.24
CA ASN A 60 -31.31 7.47 2.54
C ASN A 60 -30.68 6.81 1.31
N LEU A 61 -31.32 6.89 0.15
CA LEU A 61 -30.74 6.39 -1.11
C LEU A 61 -29.52 7.21 -1.51
N ASN A 62 -29.58 8.53 -1.36
CA ASN A 62 -28.46 9.42 -1.66
C ASN A 62 -27.28 9.18 -0.72
N SER A 63 -27.52 8.95 0.57
CA SER A 63 -26.45 8.64 1.53
C SER A 63 -25.84 7.26 1.26
N ALA A 64 -26.65 6.24 0.99
CA ALA A 64 -26.17 4.91 0.61
C ALA A 64 -25.37 4.93 -0.71
N SER A 65 -25.85 5.65 -1.72
CA SER A 65 -25.15 5.82 -3.01
C SER A 65 -23.82 6.56 -2.84
N ARG A 66 -23.79 7.62 -2.03
CA ARG A 66 -22.52 8.30 -1.69
C ARG A 66 -21.57 7.37 -0.96
N SER A 67 -22.05 6.63 0.04
CA SER A 67 -21.24 5.65 0.77
C SER A 67 -20.62 4.63 -0.19
N LEU A 68 -21.40 4.12 -1.14
CA LEU A 68 -20.90 3.19 -2.16
C LEU A 68 -19.89 3.83 -3.11
N LYS A 69 -20.04 5.13 -3.45
CA LYS A 69 -19.08 5.84 -4.31
C LYS A 69 -17.75 6.13 -3.60
N TYR A 70 -17.80 6.46 -2.31
CA TYR A 70 -16.59 6.75 -1.53
C TYR A 70 -15.90 5.50 -0.99
N GLN A 71 -16.67 4.49 -0.56
CA GLN A 71 -16.18 3.19 -0.10
C GLN A 71 -16.16 2.13 -1.22
N GLY A 72 -16.37 2.55 -2.46
CA GLY A 72 -16.46 1.67 -3.60
C GLY A 72 -15.17 0.87 -3.79
N PRO A 73 -15.27 -0.38 -4.28
CA PRO A 73 -14.10 -1.20 -4.55
C PRO A 73 -13.16 -0.53 -5.56
N GLU A 74 -13.67 0.32 -6.45
CA GLU A 74 -12.88 1.04 -7.46
C GLU A 74 -11.80 1.96 -6.86
N ASN A 75 -12.14 2.79 -5.86
CA ASN A 75 -11.15 3.64 -5.20
C ASN A 75 -10.08 2.81 -4.48
N ARG A 76 -10.50 1.70 -3.87
CA ARG A 76 -9.59 0.78 -3.17
C ARG A 76 -8.67 0.05 -4.15
N ILE A 77 -9.18 -0.34 -5.31
CA ILE A 77 -8.42 -0.94 -6.41
C ILE A 77 -7.41 0.06 -6.96
N ASN A 78 -7.82 1.30 -7.21
CA ASN A 78 -6.91 2.37 -7.69
C ASN A 78 -5.79 2.66 -6.67
N GLN A 79 -6.10 2.66 -5.37
CA GLN A 79 -5.07 2.75 -4.32
C GLN A 79 -4.09 1.57 -4.37
N TYR A 80 -4.58 0.34 -4.57
CA TYR A 80 -3.70 -0.83 -4.69
C TYR A 80 -2.82 -0.76 -5.94
N TYR A 81 -3.33 -0.30 -7.08
CA TYR A 81 -2.49 -0.06 -8.27
C TYR A 81 -1.38 0.94 -7.98
N GLN A 82 -1.71 2.05 -7.31
CA GLN A 82 -0.71 3.06 -6.94
C GLN A 82 0.37 2.50 -5.98
N TYR A 83 -0.03 1.64 -5.01
CA TYR A 83 0.93 0.97 -4.13
C TYR A 83 1.82 -0.02 -4.89
N ILE A 84 1.26 -0.76 -5.85
CA ILE A 84 2.05 -1.68 -6.69
C ILE A 84 3.11 -0.88 -7.46
N ASP A 85 2.72 0.22 -8.10
CA ASP A 85 3.64 1.06 -8.86
C ASP A 85 4.76 1.63 -7.97
N GLU A 86 4.41 2.15 -6.78
CA GLU A 86 5.40 2.67 -5.83
C GLU A 86 6.37 1.58 -5.36
N PHE A 87 5.86 0.41 -4.98
CA PHE A 87 6.68 -0.69 -4.52
C PHE A 87 7.58 -1.25 -5.62
N SER A 88 7.07 -1.37 -6.84
CA SER A 88 7.85 -1.79 -8.00
C SER A 88 8.97 -0.79 -8.31
N ALA A 89 8.67 0.51 -8.29
CA ALA A 89 9.70 1.54 -8.52
C ALA A 89 10.80 1.51 -7.44
N ARG A 90 10.40 1.40 -6.16
CA ARG A 90 11.33 1.32 -5.03
C ARG A 90 12.19 0.05 -5.05
N LEU A 91 11.58 -1.08 -5.40
CA LEU A 91 12.29 -2.36 -5.51
C LEU A 91 13.33 -2.31 -6.62
N ASN A 92 12.96 -1.80 -7.80
CA ASN A 92 13.89 -1.65 -8.93
C ASN A 92 15.08 -0.74 -8.58
N LEU A 93 14.82 0.39 -7.91
CA LEU A 93 15.89 1.30 -7.48
C LEU A 93 16.87 0.61 -6.51
N ARG A 94 16.34 -0.16 -5.54
CA ARG A 94 17.18 -0.87 -4.57
C ARG A 94 17.98 -2.01 -5.19
N ILE A 95 17.36 -2.78 -6.08
CA ILE A 95 18.06 -3.86 -6.79
C ILE A 95 19.20 -3.28 -7.63
N LYS A 96 18.93 -2.22 -8.40
CA LYS A 96 19.95 -1.57 -9.22
C LYS A 96 21.13 -1.09 -8.36
N HIS A 97 20.85 -0.37 -7.29
CA HIS A 97 21.90 0.11 -6.39
C HIS A 97 22.70 -1.04 -5.75
N GLN A 98 22.03 -2.13 -5.37
CA GLN A 98 22.69 -3.29 -4.78
C GLN A 98 23.62 -3.99 -5.77
N VAL A 99 23.21 -4.11 -7.03
CA VAL A 99 24.04 -4.66 -8.11
C VAL A 99 25.27 -3.77 -8.34
N GLU A 100 25.10 -2.45 -8.44
CA GLU A 100 26.21 -1.50 -8.59
C GLU A 100 27.24 -1.62 -7.46
N LEU A 101 26.78 -1.76 -6.20
CA LEU A 101 27.67 -1.97 -5.05
C LEU A 101 28.46 -3.28 -5.13
N TYR A 102 27.83 -4.36 -5.62
CA TYR A 102 28.52 -5.64 -5.80
C TYR A 102 29.55 -5.58 -6.93
N GLU A 103 29.21 -4.94 -8.05
CA GLU A 103 30.14 -4.73 -9.17
C GLU A 103 31.37 -3.92 -8.72
N GLU A 104 31.16 -2.84 -7.96
CA GLU A 104 32.27 -2.07 -7.40
C GLU A 104 33.15 -2.89 -6.45
N ARG A 105 32.54 -3.73 -5.61
CA ARG A 105 33.28 -4.60 -4.68
C ARG A 105 34.12 -5.61 -5.45
N ILE A 106 33.53 -6.29 -6.43
CA ILE A 106 34.24 -7.26 -7.28
C ILE A 106 35.42 -6.58 -7.99
N LYS A 107 35.20 -5.38 -8.55
CA LYS A 107 36.27 -4.62 -9.21
C LYS A 107 37.41 -4.27 -8.25
N LYS A 108 37.10 -3.80 -7.04
CA LYS A 108 38.09 -3.49 -6.00
C LYS A 108 38.87 -4.73 -5.56
N ASP A 109 38.20 -5.86 -5.38
CA ASP A 109 38.84 -7.09 -4.95
C ASP A 109 39.71 -7.71 -6.08
N SER A 110 39.28 -7.60 -7.34
CA SER A 110 40.13 -7.94 -8.50
C SER A 110 41.39 -7.10 -8.54
N GLN A 111 41.27 -5.77 -8.40
CA GLN A 111 42.43 -4.88 -8.38
C GLN A 111 43.39 -5.18 -7.22
N ARG A 112 42.86 -5.56 -6.05
CA ARG A 112 43.68 -6.02 -4.92
C ARG A 112 44.41 -7.31 -5.24
N LEU A 113 43.73 -8.29 -5.84
CA LEU A 113 44.34 -9.55 -6.27
C LEU A 113 45.44 -9.30 -7.31
N ASP A 114 45.20 -8.43 -8.29
CA ASP A 114 46.20 -8.07 -9.31
C ASP A 114 47.41 -7.39 -8.67
N SER A 115 47.21 -6.51 -7.69
CA SER A 115 48.30 -5.83 -6.98
C SER A 115 49.13 -6.77 -6.10
N LEU A 116 48.51 -7.85 -5.59
CA LEU A 116 49.14 -8.88 -4.77
C LEU A 116 49.70 -10.03 -5.60
N SER A 117 49.39 -10.08 -6.90
CA SER A 117 49.87 -11.11 -7.81
C SER A 117 51.36 -10.95 -8.05
N PRO A 118 52.19 -11.95 -7.70
CA PRO A 118 53.63 -11.95 -8.00
C PRO A 118 53.93 -11.72 -9.49
N TRP A 119 52.99 -12.06 -10.37
CA TRP A 119 53.09 -11.85 -11.82
C TRP A 119 53.11 -10.37 -12.20
N ALA A 120 52.36 -9.50 -11.51
CA ALA A 120 52.37 -8.05 -11.77
C ALA A 120 53.70 -7.38 -11.37
N ILE A 121 54.49 -8.02 -10.51
CA ILE A 121 55.86 -7.61 -10.22
C ILE A 121 56.80 -8.12 -11.33
N ILE A 122 56.59 -9.35 -11.81
CA ILE A 122 57.42 -9.95 -12.85
C ILE A 122 57.21 -9.26 -14.23
N GLU A 123 55.98 -8.89 -14.57
CA GLU A 123 55.66 -8.14 -15.81
C GLU A 123 56.31 -6.75 -15.87
N ARG A 124 56.63 -6.15 -14.72
CA ARG A 124 57.36 -4.87 -14.66
C ARG A 124 58.87 -5.01 -14.90
N GLY A 125 59.34 -6.20 -15.29
CA GLY A 125 60.74 -6.47 -15.62
C GLY A 125 61.58 -6.96 -14.43
N TYR A 126 60.96 -7.31 -13.31
CA TYR A 126 61.65 -7.92 -12.17
C TYR A 126 61.70 -9.45 -12.33
N SER A 127 62.83 -10.06 -12.01
CA SER A 127 63.00 -11.51 -12.04
C SER A 127 63.08 -12.09 -10.62
N ILE A 128 62.48 -13.27 -10.41
CA ILE A 128 62.62 -13.99 -9.12
C ILE A 128 63.70 -15.06 -9.25
N CYS A 129 64.77 -14.96 -8.45
CA CYS A 129 65.85 -15.94 -8.42
C CYS A 129 65.63 -16.99 -7.31
N ARG A 130 65.71 -18.27 -7.67
CA ARG A 130 65.59 -19.42 -6.75
C ARG A 130 66.84 -20.31 -6.79
N LYS A 131 67.25 -20.85 -5.64
CA LYS A 131 68.38 -21.78 -5.53
C LYS A 131 67.93 -23.22 -5.80
N ILE A 132 68.69 -23.99 -6.57
CA ILE A 132 68.42 -25.43 -6.82
C ILE A 132 69.39 -26.25 -5.95
N PRO A 133 68.95 -27.35 -5.30
CA PRO A 133 67.66 -28.06 -5.46
C PRO A 133 66.51 -27.62 -4.55
N GLY A 134 66.72 -26.71 -3.58
CA GLY A 134 65.72 -26.35 -2.56
C GLY A 134 64.59 -25.39 -2.96
N LYS A 135 64.65 -24.79 -4.15
CA LYS A 135 63.72 -23.75 -4.65
C LYS A 135 63.56 -22.53 -3.74
N GLU A 136 64.51 -22.30 -2.82
CA GLU A 136 64.51 -21.16 -1.92
C GLU A 136 64.75 -19.84 -2.67
N ILE A 137 63.98 -18.80 -2.36
CA ILE A 137 64.11 -17.48 -2.98
C ILE A 137 65.35 -16.78 -2.42
N ILE A 138 66.23 -16.35 -3.32
CA ILE A 138 67.48 -15.64 -2.99
C ILE A 138 67.13 -14.16 -2.80
N LYS A 139 67.29 -13.65 -1.58
CA LYS A 139 67.03 -12.24 -1.24
C LYS A 139 68.31 -11.45 -0.95
N ARG A 140 69.40 -12.14 -0.56
CA ARG A 140 70.69 -11.53 -0.20
C ARG A 140 71.86 -12.28 -0.84
N LEU A 141 72.95 -11.55 -1.11
CA LEU A 141 74.16 -12.09 -1.76
C LEU A 141 74.85 -13.18 -0.93
N GLU A 142 74.70 -13.16 0.40
CA GLU A 142 75.30 -14.17 1.32
C GLU A 142 74.67 -15.57 1.17
N GLN A 143 73.45 -15.67 0.65
CA GLN A 143 72.72 -16.94 0.48
C GLN A 143 73.21 -17.73 -0.77
N ILE A 144 73.96 -17.02 -1.59
CA ILE A 144 74.76 -17.39 -2.75
C ILE A 144 75.92 -18.35 -2.47
N GLU A 145 76.43 -19.16 -3.38
CA GLU A 145 77.86 -19.53 -3.46
C GLU A 145 78.30 -19.46 -4.92
N VAL A 146 79.57 -19.14 -5.17
CA VAL A 146 80.10 -19.14 -6.55
C VAL A 146 80.12 -20.58 -7.04
N GLY A 147 79.52 -20.82 -8.20
CA GLY A 147 79.31 -22.13 -8.78
C GLY A 147 77.95 -22.78 -8.49
N ALA A 148 77.10 -22.16 -7.67
CA ALA A 148 75.75 -22.66 -7.40
C ALA A 148 74.82 -22.52 -8.62
N LYS A 149 73.88 -23.46 -8.78
CA LYS A 149 72.84 -23.41 -9.81
C LYS A 149 71.63 -22.61 -9.31
N ILE A 150 71.12 -21.71 -10.16
CA ILE A 150 69.95 -20.88 -9.90
C ILE A 150 68.91 -21.01 -11.01
N GLU A 151 67.65 -20.88 -10.63
CA GLU A 151 66.50 -20.74 -11.52
C GLU A 151 66.04 -19.27 -11.46
N VAL A 152 66.05 -18.59 -12.59
CA VAL A 152 65.54 -17.22 -12.72
C VAL A 152 64.19 -17.31 -13.42
N ILE A 153 63.14 -16.84 -12.74
CA ILE A 153 61.78 -16.80 -13.28
C ILE A 153 61.52 -15.40 -13.81
N ILE A 154 61.17 -15.32 -15.09
CA ILE A 154 60.78 -14.11 -15.83
C ILE A 154 59.33 -14.24 -16.30
N SER A 155 58.76 -13.18 -16.87
CA SER A 155 57.32 -13.10 -17.18
C SER A 155 56.86 -14.16 -18.17
N ASP A 156 57.74 -14.58 -19.07
CA ASP A 156 57.47 -15.50 -20.17
C ASP A 156 58.16 -16.88 -20.01
N GLY A 157 58.94 -17.10 -18.95
CA GLY A 157 59.70 -18.34 -18.84
C GLY A 157 60.61 -18.50 -17.63
N LYS A 158 61.44 -19.56 -17.68
CA LYS A 158 62.40 -19.92 -16.64
C LYS A 158 63.77 -20.15 -17.25
N ILE A 159 64.79 -19.51 -16.69
CA ILE A 159 66.18 -19.63 -17.12
C ILE A 159 66.96 -20.37 -16.02
N LEU A 160 67.70 -21.40 -16.41
CA LEU A 160 68.65 -22.08 -15.54
C LEU A 160 70.04 -21.48 -15.76
N SER A 161 70.63 -20.97 -14.68
CA SER A 161 71.96 -20.34 -14.73
C SER A 161 72.86 -20.83 -13.60
N LYS A 162 74.16 -20.60 -13.73
CA LYS A 162 75.18 -20.90 -12.72
C LYS A 162 75.84 -19.59 -12.28
N VAL A 163 76.04 -19.42 -10.98
CA VAL A 163 76.69 -18.22 -10.44
C VAL A 163 78.18 -18.26 -10.77
N GLU A 164 78.64 -17.36 -11.66
CA GLU A 164 80.06 -17.30 -12.05
C GLU A 164 80.89 -16.39 -11.14
N LYS A 165 80.31 -15.26 -10.72
CA LYS A 165 80.99 -14.27 -9.88
C LYS A 165 79.97 -13.62 -8.93
N LYS A 166 80.44 -13.22 -7.75
CA LYS A 166 79.68 -12.38 -6.82
C LYS A 166 80.40 -11.05 -6.66
N GLU A 167 79.69 -9.96 -6.92
CA GLU A 167 80.15 -8.61 -6.62
C GLU A 167 79.08 -7.92 -5.80
N ALA A 168 79.49 -7.31 -4.69
CA ALA A 168 78.60 -6.45 -3.94
C ALA A 168 78.55 -5.10 -4.66
N VAL A 169 77.34 -4.64 -4.96
CA VAL A 169 77.16 -3.26 -5.41
C VAL A 169 77.28 -2.38 -4.17
N SER A 170 78.39 -1.65 -4.07
CA SER A 170 78.50 -0.55 -3.11
C SER A 170 77.62 0.58 -3.61
N ASN A 171 76.54 0.86 -2.87
CA ASN A 171 75.80 2.12 -3.01
C ASN A 171 76.62 3.28 -2.43
#